data_AF-A0A4P5TB51-F1
#
_entry.id   AF-A0A4P5TB51-F1
#
_cell.length_a   1.000
_cell.length_b   1.000
_cell.length_c   1.000
_cell.angle_alpha   90.00
_cell.angle_beta   90.00
_cell.angle_gamma   90.00
#
_symmetry.space_group_name_H-M   'P 1'
#
loop_
_entity.id
_entity.type
_entity.pdbx_description
1 polymer ?
#
loop_
_entity_poly.entity_id
_entity_poly.type
_entity_poly.pdbx_seq_one_letter_code
_entity_poly.pdbx_strand_id
1 'polypeptide(L)' 'MLSWGFPKGQKAVLNQVYLNDGNPYSGCSVAAPYKGKIYIGCVFDDRVLVLLNQDYQDS' A
#
# COMPACT_ATOMS: atom_id res chain seq x y z
N MET A 1 18.15 18.85 -12.87
CA MET A 1 18.27 17.49 -12.29
C MET A 1 17.61 17.53 -10.92
N LEU A 2 16.47 16.85 -10.73
CA LEU A 2 15.78 16.81 -9.43
C LEU A 2 16.47 15.76 -8.56
N SER A 3 17.00 16.19 -7.42
CA SER A 3 17.52 15.30 -6.38
C SER A 3 16.41 15.01 -5.38
N TRP A 4 16.00 13.75 -5.26
CA TRP A 4 15.10 13.28 -4.20
C TRP A 4 15.94 12.55 -3.15
N GLY A 5 15.81 12.99 -1.91
CA GLY A 5 16.44 12.37 -0.75
C GLY A 5 15.53 12.50 0.46
N PHE A 6 15.57 11.53 1.37
CA PHE A 6 14.83 11.62 2.62
C PHE A 6 15.48 12.68 3.53
N PRO A 7 14.68 13.48 4.27
CA PRO A 7 15.20 14.42 5.25
C PRO A 7 16.19 13.73 6.21
N LYS A 8 17.28 14.45 6.55
CA LYS A 8 18.44 13.97 7.32
C LYS A 8 18.11 12.90 8.39
N GLY A 9 18.56 11.67 8.14
CA GLY A 9 18.51 10.58 9.11
C GLY A 9 17.23 9.74 9.12
N GLN A 10 16.18 10.13 8.38
CA GLN A 10 15.03 9.25 8.20
C GLN A 10 15.38 8.07 7.29
N LYS A 11 15.12 6.87 7.80
CA LYS A 11 15.16 5.64 7.02
C LYS A 11 13.75 5.38 6.49
N ALA A 12 13.66 4.99 5.21
CA ALA A 12 12.42 4.44 4.69
C ALA A 12 12.11 3.15 5.46
N VAL A 13 10.90 3.07 6.02
CA VAL A 13 10.40 1.85 6.64
C VAL A 13 9.61 1.11 5.56
N LEU A 14 10.01 -0.13 5.29
CA LEU A 14 9.34 -1.00 4.34
C LEU A 14 8.43 -1.96 5.10
N ASN A 15 7.11 -1.83 4.92
CA ASN A 15 6.11 -2.72 5.50
C ASN A 15 5.41 -3.50 4.40
N GLN A 16 5.37 -4.83 4.52
CA GLN A 16 4.55 -5.68 3.64
C GLN A 16 3.14 -5.76 4.20
N VAL A 17 2.21 -5.00 3.61
CA VAL A 17 0.81 -4.92 4.08
C VAL A 17 -0.09 -6.02 3.52
N TYR A 18 0.31 -6.62 2.39
CA TYR A 18 -0.38 -7.73 1.74
C TYR A 18 0.59 -8.51 0.86
N LEU A 19 0.44 -9.83 0.86
CA LEU A 19 1.08 -10.74 -0.07
C LEU A 19 0.06 -11.83 -0.41
N ASN A 20 -0.15 -12.06 -1.70
CA ASN A 20 -1.05 -13.10 -2.17
C ASN A 20 -0.51 -14.47 -1.72
N ASP A 21 -1.37 -15.29 -1.10
CA ASP A 21 -1.09 -16.61 -0.53
C ASP A 21 -1.66 -17.78 -1.35
N GLY A 22 -2.07 -17.52 -2.60
CA GLY A 22 -2.71 -18.49 -3.50
C GLY A 22 -4.21 -18.25 -3.72
N ASN A 23 -4.80 -17.24 -3.09
CA ASN A 23 -6.19 -16.78 -3.24
C ASN A 23 -6.29 -15.54 -4.17
N PRO A 24 -7.48 -15.16 -4.67
CA PRO A 24 -7.67 -14.78 -6.08
C PRO A 24 -7.17 -13.38 -6.51
N TYR A 25 -6.58 -12.58 -5.63
CA TYR A 25 -6.18 -11.20 -5.96
C TYR A 25 -4.72 -11.12 -6.42
N SER A 26 -4.51 -11.30 -7.73
CA SER A 26 -3.19 -11.19 -8.38
C SER A 26 -3.12 -9.96 -9.30
N GLY A 27 -1.90 -9.52 -9.60
CA GLY A 27 -1.66 -8.39 -10.52
C GLY A 27 -2.08 -7.04 -9.96
N CYS A 28 -1.91 -6.81 -8.67
CA CYS A 28 -2.21 -5.52 -8.05
C CYS A 28 -1.14 -4.47 -8.38
N SER A 29 -1.57 -3.33 -8.90
CA SER A 29 -0.68 -2.29 -9.46
C SER A 29 -0.75 -0.96 -8.72
N VAL A 30 -1.82 -0.75 -7.95
CA VAL A 30 -2.06 0.50 -7.22
C VAL A 30 -2.62 0.22 -5.83
N ALA A 31 -2.18 1.01 -4.86
CA ALA A 31 -2.69 1.01 -3.50
C ALA A 31 -2.84 2.47 -3.01
N ALA A 32 -3.97 2.78 -2.38
CA ALA A 32 -4.25 4.12 -1.85
C ALA A 32 -4.76 4.03 -0.40
N PRO A 33 -4.10 4.70 0.56
CA PRO A 33 -4.62 4.80 1.91
C PRO A 33 -5.75 5.83 1.99
N TYR A 34 -6.84 5.50 2.69
CA TYR A 34 -7.93 6.43 3.00
C TYR A 34 -8.69 5.99 4.26
N LYS A 35 -8.85 6.90 5.22
CA LYS A 35 -9.60 6.70 6.49
C LYS A 35 -9.28 5.36 7.20
N GLY A 36 -8.00 5.11 7.48
CA GLY A 36 -7.57 3.88 8.17
C GLY A 36 -7.67 2.60 7.35
N LYS A 37 -7.91 2.71 6.04
CA LYS A 37 -7.96 1.57 5.12
C LYS A 37 -6.97 1.75 3.98
N ILE A 38 -6.59 0.65 3.36
CA ILE A 38 -5.83 0.62 2.10
C ILE A 38 -6.73 0.00 1.05
N TYR A 39 -6.95 0.74 -0.04
CA TYR A 39 -7.70 0.30 -1.21
C TYR A 39 -6.71 -0.12 -2.29
N ILE A 40 -6.78 -1.37 -2.72
CA ILE A 40 -5.85 -1.94 -3.69
C ILE A 40 -6.62 -2.29 -4.97
N GLY A 41 -6.15 -1.73 -6.08
CA GLY A 41 -6.66 -2.02 -7.41
C GLY A 41 -5.75 -3.03 -8.13
N CYS A 42 -6.38 -3.98 -8.83
CA CYS A 42 -5.66 -5.02 -9.56
C CYS A 42 -6.04 -5.00 -11.04
N VAL A 43 -5.10 -5.34 -11.90
CA VAL A 43 -5.24 -5.20 -13.36
C VAL A 43 -6.25 -6.19 -13.94
N PHE A 44 -6.39 -7.35 -13.30
CA PHE A 44 -7.18 -8.48 -13.81
C PHE A 44 -8.47 -8.73 -13.02
N ASP A 45 -8.86 -7.81 -12.14
CA ASP A 45 -10.05 -7.94 -11.32
C ASP A 45 -10.80 -6.60 -11.25
N ASP A 46 -12.12 -6.65 -11.42
CA ASP A 46 -13.00 -5.47 -11.36
C ASP A 46 -13.34 -5.06 -9.90
N ARG A 47 -12.81 -5.79 -8.92
CA ARG A 47 -13.01 -5.52 -7.48
C ARG A 47 -11.81 -4.82 -6.88
N VAL A 48 -12.07 -4.14 -5.77
CA VAL A 48 -11.04 -3.49 -4.95
C VAL A 48 -10.81 -4.32 -3.69
N LEU A 49 -9.56 -4.70 -3.43
CA LEU A 49 -9.17 -5.32 -2.17
C LEU A 49 -9.05 -4.22 -1.10
N VAL A 50 -9.73 -4.41 0.03
CA VAL A 50 -9.75 -3.44 1.13
C VAL A 50 -9.09 -4.05 2.36
N LEU A 51 -8.02 -3.41 2.84
CA LEU A 51 -7.29 -3.80 4.04
C LEU A 51 -7.41 -2.73 5.11
N LEU A 52 -7.23 -3.12 6.38
CA LEU A 52 -7.03 -2.17 7.46
C LEU A 52 -5.59 -1.66 7.42
N ASN A 53 -5.42 -0.34 7.50
CA ASN A 53 -4.10 0.25 7.64
C ASN A 53 -3.71 0.26 9.13
N GLN A 54 -2.93 -0.73 9.56
CA GLN A 54 -2.49 -0.85 10.95
C GLN A 54 -1.57 0.29 11.41
N ASP A 55 -0.95 0.99 10.45
CA ASP A 55 -0.08 2.14 10.69
C ASP A 55 -0.86 3.47 10.72
N TYR A 56 -2.19 3.44 10.49
CA TYR A 56 -3.04 4.62 10.62
C TYR A 56 -3.31 4.91 12.10
N GLN A 57 -2.36 5.57 12.75
CA GLN A 57 -2.58 6.30 13.98
C GLN A 57 -3.24 7.63 13.58
N ASP A 58 -4.41 7.94 14.16
CA ASP A 58 -5.15 9.18 13.87
C ASP A 58 -4.21 10.39 13.91
N SER A 59 -4.22 11.14 12.81
CA SER A 59 -3.44 12.36 12.56
C SER A 59 -3.97 13.54 13.35
#